data_AF-A0A952JJF4-F1
#
_entry.id   AF-A0A952JJF4-F1
#
_cell.length_a   1.000
_cell.length_b   1.000
_cell.length_c   1.000
_cell.angle_alpha   90.00
_cell.angle_beta   90.00
_cell.angle_gamma   90.00
#
_symmetry.space_group_name_H-M   'P 1'
#
loop_
_entity.id
_entity.type
_entity.pdbx_description
1 polymer ?
#
loop_
_entity_poly.entity_id
_entity_poly.type
_entity_poly.pdbx_seq_one_letter_code
_entity_poly.pdbx_strand_id
1 'polypeptide(L)' 'MEALKIEILNPKALQLIKGMQDLKLIKVSDEPVSSLKSYLKKMRQSASEVPSLDAITKIVDEVRAKRYAKK' A
#
# COMPACT_ATOMS: atom_id res chain seq x y z
N MET A 1 -5.32 -5.01 -15.65
CA MET A 1 -5.79 -3.66 -15.28
C MET A 1 -4.54 -2.83 -15.04
N GLU A 2 -4.26 -1.87 -15.93
CA GLU A 2 -3.12 -0.96 -15.79
C GLU A 2 -3.54 0.22 -14.92
N ALA A 3 -2.70 0.55 -13.93
CA ALA A 3 -2.93 1.66 -13.02
C ALA A 3 -1.95 2.80 -13.37
N LEU A 4 -2.48 3.91 -13.87
CA LEU A 4 -1.68 5.09 -14.25
C LEU A 4 -1.66 6.09 -13.09
N LYS A 5 -0.46 6.53 -12.67
CA LYS A 5 -0.31 7.66 -11.76
C LYS A 5 -0.37 8.95 -12.56
N ILE A 6 -1.33 9.82 -12.24
CA ILE A 6 -1.55 11.09 -12.94
C ILE A 6 -1.29 12.22 -11.93
N GLU A 7 -0.39 13.13 -12.28
CA GLU A 7 -0.16 14.36 -11.50
C GLU A 7 -1.06 15.48 -12.03
N ILE A 8 -1.88 16.05 -11.14
CA ILE A 8 -2.80 17.12 -11.50
C ILE A 8 -2.03 18.44 -11.51
N LEU A 9 -1.69 18.94 -12.70
CA LEU A 9 -1.01 20.22 -12.91
C LEU A 9 -1.96 21.44 -12.81
N ASN A 10 -3.25 21.24 -13.06
CA ASN A 10 -4.25 22.31 -13.05
C ASN A 10 -5.52 21.87 -12.32
N PRO A 11 -6.05 22.67 -11.37
CA PRO A 11 -7.27 22.33 -10.63
C PRO A 11 -8.50 22.11 -11.52
N LYS A 12 -8.55 22.67 -12.74
CA LYS A 12 -9.64 22.39 -13.70
C LYS A 12 -9.67 20.94 -14.17
N ALA A 13 -8.53 20.23 -14.14
CA ALA A 13 -8.47 18.83 -14.50
C ALA A 13 -9.22 17.92 -13.51
N LEU A 14 -9.37 18.34 -12.24
CA LEU A 14 -10.20 17.61 -11.27
C LEU A 14 -11.66 17.52 -11.69
N GLN A 15 -12.21 18.59 -12.26
CA GLN A 15 -13.59 18.59 -12.74
C GLN A 15 -13.77 17.63 -13.92
N LEU A 16 -12.79 17.57 -14.83
CA LEU A 16 -12.80 16.62 -15.94
C LEU A 16 -12.68 15.17 -15.45
N ILE A 17 -11.75 14.90 -14.52
CA ILE A 17 -11.59 13.57 -13.92
C ILE A 17 -12.86 13.14 -13.19
N LYS A 18 -13.53 14.05 -12.47
CA LYS A 18 -14.81 13.78 -11.81
C LYS A 18 -15.91 13.45 -12.83
N GLY A 19 -15.99 14.17 -13.94
CA GLY A 19 -16.90 13.83 -15.04
C GLY A 19 -16.60 12.47 -15.67
N MET A 20 -15.32 12.10 -15.83
CA MET A 20 -14.93 10.77 -16.32
C MET A 20 -15.21 9.65 -15.30
N GLN A 21 -15.15 9.97 -14.01
CA GLN A 21 -15.54 9.08 -12.91
C GLN A 21 -17.05 8.85 -12.89
N ASP A 22 -17.86 9.88 -13.10
CA ASP A 22 -19.33 9.78 -13.19
C ASP A 22 -19.76 8.89 -14.37
N LEU A 23 -19.01 8.97 -15.47
CA LEU A 23 -19.18 8.10 -16.65
C LEU A 23 -18.56 6.69 -16.47
N LYS A 24 -18.01 6.38 -15.28
CA LYS A 24 -17.34 5.10 -14.94
C LYS A 24 -16.16 4.72 -15.83
N LEU A 25 -15.57 5.68 -16.54
CA LEU A 25 -14.41 5.45 -17.42
C LEU A 25 -13.09 5.36 -16.65
N ILE A 26 -13.02 6.04 -15.50
CA ILE A 26 -11.83 6.08 -14.64
C ILE A 26 -12.26 5.80 -13.21
N LYS A 27 -11.55 4.87 -12.54
CA LYS A 27 -11.69 4.66 -11.10
C LYS A 27 -10.57 5.43 -10.40
N VAL A 28 -10.90 6.61 -9.88
CA VAL A 28 -10.01 7.32 -8.95
C VAL A 28 -9.95 6.50 -7.68
N SER A 29 -8.86 5.75 -7.53
CA SER A 29 -8.54 5.09 -6.29
C SER A 29 -7.64 6.07 -5.54
N ASP A 30 -8.21 6.82 -4.60
CA ASP A 30 -7.42 7.28 -3.47
C ASP A 30 -6.95 6.01 -2.80
N GLU A 31 -5.79 5.49 -3.19
CA GLU A 31 -5.17 4.40 -2.45
C GLU A 31 -5.13 4.91 -1.01
N PRO A 32 -5.89 4.31 -0.08
CA PRO A 32 -5.76 4.71 1.31
C PRO A 32 -4.30 4.43 1.60
N VAL A 33 -3.53 5.49 1.82
CA VAL A 33 -2.10 5.36 2.10
C VAL A 33 -2.06 4.57 3.39
N SER A 34 -1.90 3.25 3.25
CA SER A 34 -2.15 2.30 4.32
C SER A 34 -1.36 2.82 5.51
N SER A 35 -2.05 3.15 6.60
CA SER A 35 -1.42 3.72 7.79
C SER A 35 -0.23 2.85 8.23
N LEU A 36 -0.35 1.54 8.03
CA LEU A 36 0.70 0.55 8.16
C LEU A 36 1.89 0.79 7.23
N LYS A 37 1.69 1.05 5.94
CA LYS A 37 2.77 1.36 4.97
C LYS A 37 3.50 2.65 5.35
N SER A 38 2.77 3.68 5.79
CA SER A 38 3.34 4.94 6.29
C SER A 38 4.17 4.72 7.56
N TYR A 39 3.65 3.92 8.49
CA TYR A 39 4.31 3.56 9.73
C TYR A 39 5.58 2.73 9.49
N LEU A 40 5.50 1.69 8.66
CA LEU A 40 6.64 0.87 8.28
C LEU A 40 7.72 1.69 7.57
N LYS A 41 7.34 2.65 6.73
CA LYS A 41 8.29 3.57 6.08
C LYS A 41 9.04 4.41 7.11
N LYS A 42 8.37 4.90 8.16
CA LYS A 42 9.02 5.63 9.28
C LYS A 42 9.93 4.72 10.10
N MET A 43 9.46 3.52 10.45
CA MET A 43 10.20 2.59 11.30
C MET A 43 11.44 2.00 10.63
N ARG A 44 11.41 1.87 9.29
CA ARG A 44 12.53 1.36 8.47
C ARG A 44 13.43 2.46 7.92
N GLN A 45 13.30 3.72 8.38
CA GLN A 45 14.12 4.83 7.89
C GLN A 45 15.63 4.60 8.03
N SER A 46 16.05 3.85 9.05
CA SER A 46 17.45 3.50 9.32
C SER A 46 17.78 2.03 9.03
N ALA A 47 16.85 1.28 8.43
CA ALA A 47 17.06 -0.13 8.14
C ALA A 47 17.87 -0.30 6.85
N SER A 48 18.99 -1.01 6.92
CA SER A 48 19.84 -1.29 5.76
C SER A 48 19.21 -2.29 4.79
N GLU A 49 18.32 -3.15 5.28
CA GLU A 49 17.65 -4.18 4.49
C GLU A 49 16.15 -4.23 4.77
N VAL A 50 15.37 -4.38 3.70
CA VAL A 50 13.94 -4.66 3.77
C VAL A 50 13.76 -6.18 3.66
N PRO A 51 13.16 -6.84 4.65
CA PRO A 51 12.92 -8.28 4.58
C PRO A 51 12.04 -8.65 3.38
N SER A 52 12.39 -9.73 2.69
CA SER A 52 11.55 -10.30 1.64
C SER A 52 10.30 -10.95 2.24
N LEU A 53 9.26 -11.18 1.41
CA LEU A 53 8.04 -11.84 1.86
C LEU A 53 8.31 -13.25 2.41
N ASP A 54 9.25 -13.97 1.82
CA ASP A 54 9.65 -15.31 2.27
C ASP A 54 10.26 -15.28 3.67
N ALA A 55 11.17 -14.32 3.92
CA ALA A 55 11.78 -14.12 5.23
C ALA A 55 10.75 -13.73 6.30
N ILE A 56 9.79 -12.87 5.96
CA ILE A 56 8.69 -12.48 6.86
C ILE A 56 7.85 -13.72 7.22
N THR A 57 7.53 -14.55 6.22
CA THR A 57 6.69 -15.74 6.41
C THR A 57 7.35 -16.73 7.37
N LYS A 58 8.65 -17.00 7.19
CA LYS A 58 9.42 -17.89 8.10
C LYS A 58 9.39 -17.40 9.56
N ILE A 59 9.63 -16.11 9.80
CA ILE A 59 9.62 -15.54 11.15
C ILE A 59 8.24 -15.68 11.79
N VAL A 60 7.18 -15.42 11.03
CA VAL A 60 5.80 -15.53 11.51
C VAL A 60 5.46 -16.98 11.87
N ASP A 61 5.86 -17.94 11.04
CA ASP A 61 5.59 -19.35 11.26
C ASP A 61 6.36 -19.89 12.48
N GLU A 62 7.61 -19.46 12.69
CA GLU A 62 8.36 -19.78 13.91
C GLU A 62 7.68 -19.26 15.19
N VAL A 63 7.21 -18.01 15.17
CA VAL A 63 6.51 -17.41 16.32
C VAL A 63 5.18 -18.13 16.58
N ARG A 64 4.44 -18.48 15.52
CA ARG A 64 3.20 -19.25 15.62
C ARG A 64 3.46 -20.64 16.19
N ALA A 65 4.45 -21.36 15.67
CA ALA A 65 4.83 -22.67 16.18
C ALA A 65 5.17 -22.62 17.68
N LYS A 66 5.98 -21.65 18.11
CA LYS A 66 6.31 -21.44 19.54
C LYS A 66 5.08 -21.11 20.40
N ARG A 67 4.13 -20.34 19.86
CA ARG A 67 2.90 -19.95 20.57
C ARG A 67 1.91 -21.11 20.70
N TYR A 68 1.75 -21.90 19.65
CA TYR A 68 0.79 -23.01 19.62
C TYR A 68 1.35 -24.29 20.25
N ALA A 69 2.66 -24.50 20.27
CA ALA A 69 3.29 -25.64 20.97
C ALA A 69 3.27 -25.52 22.50
N LYS A 70 3.02 -24.33 23.04
CA LYS A 70 2.86 -24.09 24.49
C LYS A 70 1.40 -24.21 24.96
N LYS A 71 0.46 -24.44 24.04
CA LYS A 71 -0.97 -24.50 24.32
C LYS A 71 -1.44 -25.94 24.31
#